data_AF-A0A9C8AFV0-F1
#
_entry.id   AF-A0A9C8AFV0-F1
#
_cell.length_a   1.000
_cell.length_b   1.000
_cell.length_c   1.000
_cell.angle_alpha   90.00
_cell.angle_beta   90.00
_cell.angle_gamma   90.00
#
_symmetry.space_group_name_H-M   'P 1'
#
loop_
_entity.id
_entity.type
_entity.pdbx_description
1 polymer ?
#
loop_
_entity_poly.entity_id
_entity_poly.type
_entity_poly.pdbx_seq_one_letter_code
_entity_poly.pdbx_strand_id
1 'polypeptide(L)' 'MLTLPNYQIGSQIDESANSTVYRGIRKKDNQLVIIKVLKAYYPMPEELTRYRQEYEITKYNNYRDCL' A
#
# COMPACT_ATOMS: atom_id res chain seq x y z
N MET A 1 1.33 3.50 -16.85
CA MET A 1 1.67 2.19 -16.23
C MET A 1 2.53 2.48 -15.01
N LEU A 2 2.07 2.10 -13.81
CA LEU A 2 2.88 2.28 -12.60
C LEU A 2 4.16 1.44 -12.73
N THR A 3 5.32 1.97 -12.35
CA THR A 3 6.59 1.24 -12.38
C THR A 3 7.26 1.41 -11.03
N LEU A 4 7.36 0.31 -10.28
CA LEU A 4 7.99 0.30 -8.97
C LEU A 4 9.29 -0.51 -9.05
N PRO A 5 10.45 0.08 -8.71
CA PRO A 5 11.71 -0.64 -8.70
C PRO A 5 11.62 -1.80 -7.70
N ASN A 6 12.15 -2.97 -8.07
CA ASN A 6 12.08 -4.24 -7.33
C ASN A 6 10.72 -4.94 -7.27
N TYR A 7 9.70 -4.40 -7.94
CA TYR A 7 8.38 -5.02 -8.04
C TYR A 7 8.00 -5.23 -9.51
N GLN A 8 7.41 -6.37 -9.81
CA GLN A 8 6.72 -6.62 -11.06
C GLN A 8 5.23 -6.40 -10.83
N ILE A 9 4.68 -5.36 -11.43
CA ILE A 9 3.26 -5.07 -11.35
C ILE A 9 2.54 -5.99 -12.33
N GLY A 10 1.60 -6.77 -11.83
CA GLY A 10 0.73 -7.63 -12.61
C GLY A 10 -0.59 -6.94 -12.93
N SER A 11 -1.70 -7.63 -12.69
CA SER A 11 -3.04 -7.12 -12.96
C SER A 11 -3.52 -6.14 -11.89
N GLN A 12 -4.29 -5.15 -12.35
CA GLN A 12 -5.15 -4.36 -11.47
C GLN A 12 -6.29 -5.26 -11.00
N ILE A 13 -6.51 -5.32 -9.69
CA ILE A 13 -7.55 -6.17 -9.09
C ILE A 13 -8.72 -5.36 -8.54
N ASP A 14 -8.50 -4.07 -8.28
CA ASP A 14 -9.56 -3.19 -7.79
C ASP A 14 -9.28 -1.74 -8.24
N GLU A 15 -10.36 -1.05 -8.59
CA GLU A 15 -10.37 0.38 -8.83
C GLU A 15 -11.45 1.05 -7.98
N SER A 16 -11.03 1.71 -6.91
CA SER A 16 -11.91 2.52 -6.08
C SER A 16 -11.72 4.01 -6.39
N ALA A 17 -12.62 4.85 -5.85
CA ALA A 17 -12.57 6.30 -6.01
C ALA A 17 -11.26 6.92 -5.47
N ASN A 18 -10.74 6.38 -4.35
CA ASN A 18 -9.60 6.95 -3.63
C ASN A 18 -8.30 6.15 -3.79
N SER A 19 -8.36 4.94 -4.36
CA SER A 19 -7.19 4.09 -4.52
C SER A 19 -7.34 3.06 -5.63
N THR A 20 -6.21 2.68 -6.22
CA THR A 20 -6.11 1.56 -7.15
C THR A 20 -5.28 0.45 -6.50
N VAL A 21 -5.78 -0.79 -6.57
CA VAL A 21 -5.08 -1.95 -6.02
C VAL A 21 -4.55 -2.82 -7.17
N TYR A 22 -3.26 -3.12 -7.12
CA TYR A 22 -2.57 -3.99 -8.05
C TYR A 22 -2.09 -5.24 -7.35
N ARG A 23 -2.15 -6.36 -8.06
CA ARG A 23 -1.44 -7.58 -7.69
C ARG A 23 -0.08 -7.58 -8.36
N GLY A 24 0.98 -7.85 -7.60
CA GLY A 24 2.33 -7.87 -8.12
C GLY A 24 3.19 -8.95 -7.49
N ILE A 25 4.44 -9.02 -7.95
CA ILE A 25 5.46 -9.93 -7.46
C ILE A 25 6.68 -9.10 -7.03
N ARG A 26 7.16 -9.31 -5.81
CA ARG A 26 8.43 -8.74 -5.36
C ARG A 26 9.57 -9.54 -5.99
N LYS A 27 10.44 -8.87 -6.76
CA LYS A 27 11.52 -9.52 -7.52
C LYS A 27 12.61 -10.16 -6.66
N LYS A 28 12.76 -9.69 -5.41
CA LYS A 28 13.80 -10.16 -4.49
C LYS A 28 13.63 -11.64 -4.13
N ASP A 29 12.39 -12.09 -4.01
CA ASP A 29 12.05 -13.39 -3.41
C ASP A 29 10.82 -14.03 -4.06
N ASN A 30 10.40 -13.52 -5.22
CA ASN A 30 9.20 -13.93 -5.95
C ASN A 30 7.92 -13.98 -5.11
N GLN A 31 7.85 -13.17 -4.04
CA GLN A 31 6.67 -13.17 -3.18
C GLN A 31 5.52 -12.40 -3.83
N LEU A 32 4.32 -12.99 -3.79
CA LEU A 32 3.08 -12.34 -4.19
C LEU A 32 2.77 -11.20 -3.21
N VAL A 33 2.56 -10.00 -3.75
CA VAL A 33 2.28 -8.80 -2.96
C VAL A 33 1.06 -8.06 -3.51
N ILE A 34 0.38 -7.33 -2.61
CA ILE A 34 -0.70 -6.41 -2.94
C ILE A 34 -0.17 -4.99 -2.84
N ILE A 35 -0.28 -4.22 -3.93
CA ILE A 35 0.22 -2.85 -4.04
C ILE A 35 -1.00 -1.94 -4.09
N LYS A 36 -1.24 -1.17 -3.03
CA LYS A 36 -2.32 -0.17 -2.96
C LYS A 36 -1.74 1.21 -3.26
N VAL A 37 -2.18 1.81 -4.36
CA VAL A 37 -1.81 3.15 -4.78
C VAL A 37 -2.96 4.08 -4.45
N LEU A 38 -2.70 5.11 -3.66
CA LEU A 38 -3.71 6.14 -3.37
C LEU A 38 -3.81 7.09 -4.57
N LYS A 39 -5.04 7.39 -5.02
CA LYS A 39 -5.32 8.34 -6.10
C LYS A 39 -5.25 9.81 -5.64
N ALA A 40 -5.17 10.04 -4.33
CA ALA A 40 -5.06 11.39 -3.77
C ALA A 40 -3.68 12.01 -4.12
N TYR A 41 -3.69 13.02 -5.00
CA TYR A 41 -2.49 13.76 -5.41
C TYR A 41 -1.88 14.56 -4.24
N TYR A 42 -2.71 14.92 -3.27
CA TYR A 42 -2.33 15.43 -1.96
C TYR A 42 -3.60 15.38 -1.11
N PRO A 43 -3.70 14.54 -0.08
CA PRO A 43 -4.86 14.56 0.80
C PRO A 43 -4.92 15.92 1.50
N MET A 44 -6.12 16.41 1.83
CA MET A 44 -6.21 17.53 2.77
C MET A 44 -5.46 17.16 4.07
N PRO A 45 -4.89 18.12 4.81
CA PRO A 45 -4.08 17.83 6.01
C PRO A 45 -4.75 16.88 7.02
N GLU A 46 -6.08 16.90 7.07
CA GLU A 46 -6.92 16.02 7.88
C GLU A 46 -6.83 14.55 7.44
N GLU A 47 -6.81 14.28 6.13
CA GLU A 47 -6.65 12.93 5.59
C GLU A 47 -5.21 12.40 5.80
N LEU A 48 -4.19 13.27 5.68
CA LEU A 48 -2.81 12.93 6.04
C LEU A 48 -2.68 12.55 7.51
N THR A 49 -3.37 13.26 8.38
CA THR A 49 -3.38 12.99 9.84
C THR A 49 -4.04 11.63 10.12
N ARG A 50 -5.17 11.34 9.47
CA ARG A 50 -5.85 10.05 9.57
C ARG A 50 -4.97 8.89 9.08
N TYR A 51 -4.31 9.04 7.93
CA TYR A 51 -3.41 7.99 7.42
C TYR A 51 -2.19 7.76 8.32
N ARG A 52 -1.64 8.81 8.95
CA ARG A 52 -0.59 8.64 9.97
C ARG A 52 -1.08 7.87 11.18
N GLN A 53 -2.29 8.17 11.66
CA GLN A 53 -2.88 7.44 12.79
C GLN A 53 -3.10 5.95 12.46
N GLU A 54 -3.66 5.64 11.28
CA GLU A 54 -3.85 4.26 10.82
C GLU A 54 -2.52 3.51 10.68
N TYR A 55 -1.48 4.18 10.17
CA TYR A 55 -0.14 3.61 10.07
C TYR A 55 0.45 3.29 11.45
N GLU A 56 0.40 4.23 12.40
CA GLU A 56 0.93 4.02 13.76
C GLU A 56 0.19 2.89 14.50
N ILE A 57 -1.12 2.77 14.36
CA ILE A 57 -1.91 1.67 14.95
C ILE A 57 -1.51 0.32 14.34
N THR A 58 -1.43 0.25 13.01
CA THR A 58 -1.05 -0.98 12.29
C THR A 58 0.39 -1.39 12.59
N LYS A 59 1.28 -0.40 12.72
CA LYS A 59 2.67 -0.58 13.12
C LYS A 59 2.75 -1.13 14.54
N TYR A 60 2.03 -0.54 15.49
CA TYR A 60 2.01 -1.00 16.88
C TYR A 60 1.50 -2.45 17.01
N ASN A 61 0.46 -2.82 16.27
CA ASN A 61 -0.05 -4.19 16.31
C ASN A 61 0.94 -5.22 15.71
N ASN A 62 1.77 -4.84 14.74
CA ASN A 62 2.84 -5.71 14.23
C ASN A 62 3.97 -5.95 15.23
N TYR A 63 4.13 -5.11 16.26
CA TYR A 63 5.12 -5.33 17.33
C TYR A 63 4.63 -6.26 18.45
N ARG A 64 3.33 -6.61 18.48
CA ARG A 64 2.78 -7.52 19.50
C ARG A 64 2.86 -9.00 19.14
N ASP A 65 3.10 -9.36 17.88
CA ASP A 65 3.37 -10.75 17.46
C ASP A 65 4.85 -11.16 17.63
N CYS A 66 5.66 -10.36 18.34
CA CYS A 66 7.08 -10.64 18.64
C CYS A 66 7.44 -10.51 20.13
N LEU A 67 6.46 -10.64 21.04
CA LEU A 67 6.66 -10.90 22.46
C LEU A 67 5.94 -12.19 22.88
#